data_AF-A0A2V9HJE0-F1
#
_entry.id   AF-A0A2V9HJE0-F1
#
_cell.length_a   1.000
_cell.length_b   1.000
_cell.length_c   1.000
_cell.angle_alpha   90.00
_cell.angle_beta   90.00
_cell.angle_gamma   90.00
#
_symmetry.space_group_name_H-M   'P 1'
#
loop_
_entity.id
_entity.type
_entity.pdbx_description
1 polymer ?
#
loop_
_entity_poly.entity_id
_entity_poly.type
_entity_poly.pdbx_seq_one_letter_code
_entity_poly.pdbx_strand_id
1 'polypeptide(L)'
;ESTKVLGFLEKGKLNSHHDWKHRFKENSERMRTGALLEVAVVLKSLVSLSRSKPLSFREKKMLERAKYLLVSEMATSRNTTAENAEATVVKSLAKAKLQFPIMTEKFE
;
A
#
# COMPACT_ATOMS: atom_id res chain seq x y z
N GLU A 1 -11.29 5.97 -11.41
CA GLU A 1 -10.66 5.01 -10.48
C GLU A 1 -9.77 5.65 -9.42
N SER A 2 -8.87 6.56 -9.79
CA SER A 2 -7.89 7.17 -8.87
C SER A 2 -8.48 7.85 -7.63
N THR A 3 -9.59 8.57 -7.77
CA THR A 3 -10.30 9.20 -6.65
C THR A 3 -10.87 8.18 -5.66
N LYS A 4 -11.36 7.04 -6.15
CA LYS A 4 -11.89 5.96 -5.29
C LYS A 4 -10.77 5.36 -4.44
N VAL A 5 -9.60 5.15 -5.04
CA VAL A 5 -8.41 4.64 -4.37
C VAL A 5 -7.94 5.60 -3.28
N LEU A 6 -7.83 6.90 -3.56
CA LEU A 6 -7.49 7.89 -2.54
C LEU A 6 -8.53 7.91 -1.41
N GLY A 7 -9.82 7.87 -1.73
CA GLY A 7 -10.89 7.77 -0.74
C GLY A 7 -10.78 6.52 0.15
N PHE A 8 -10.42 5.38 -0.45
CA PHE A 8 -10.17 4.14 0.29
C PHE A 8 -8.92 4.25 1.19
N LEU A 9 -7.84 4.85 0.71
CA LEU A 9 -6.64 5.09 1.51
C LEU A 9 -6.96 5.97 2.73
N GLU A 10 -7.79 6.99 2.57
CA GLU A 10 -8.18 7.93 3.63
C GLU A 10 -9.13 7.32 4.68
N LYS A 11 -10.19 6.62 4.24
CA LYS A 11 -11.29 6.20 5.14
C LYS A 11 -11.62 4.71 5.11
N GLY A 12 -11.06 3.96 4.16
CA GLY A 12 -11.36 2.53 3.99
C GLY A 12 -10.98 1.72 5.22
N LYS A 13 -11.88 0.85 5.68
CA LYS A 13 -11.60 -0.14 6.72
C LYS A 13 -10.81 -1.29 6.12
N LEU A 14 -9.80 -1.76 6.84
CA LEU A 14 -9.09 -2.98 6.50
C LEU A 14 -9.85 -4.16 7.11
N ASN A 15 -10.50 -4.97 6.28
CA ASN A 15 -10.89 -6.32 6.69
C ASN A 15 -9.72 -7.25 6.36
N SER A 16 -9.32 -8.01 7.37
CA SER A 16 -7.93 -8.38 7.48
C SER A 16 -7.87 -9.58 8.41
N HIS A 17 -7.66 -10.76 7.83
CA HIS A 17 -7.71 -12.02 8.55
C HIS A 17 -6.69 -12.04 9.70
N HIS A 18 -7.00 -12.72 10.80
CA HIS A 18 -6.06 -12.87 11.92
C HIS A 18 -4.86 -13.76 11.52
N ASP A 19 -5.09 -14.75 10.65
CA ASP A 19 -4.07 -15.68 10.17
C ASP A 19 -3.15 -15.09 9.09
N TRP A 20 -1.88 -14.94 9.42
CA TRP A 20 -0.87 -14.36 8.54
C TRP A 20 -0.71 -15.11 7.20
N LYS A 21 -0.88 -16.45 7.18
CA LYS A 21 -0.79 -17.26 5.94
C LYS A 21 -1.92 -16.92 4.98
N HIS A 22 -3.14 -16.79 5.49
CA HIS A 22 -4.31 -16.45 4.70
C HIS A 22 -4.19 -15.02 4.17
N ARG A 23 -3.77 -14.08 5.02
CA ARG A 23 -3.49 -12.71 4.60
C ARG A 23 -2.46 -12.60 3.48
N PHE A 24 -1.35 -13.32 3.60
CA PHE A 24 -0.29 -13.25 2.59
C PHE A 24 -0.76 -13.81 1.25
N LYS A 25 -1.49 -14.93 1.27
CA LYS A 25 -2.11 -15.52 0.08
C LYS A 25 -3.10 -14.55 -0.55
N GLU A 26 -3.99 -13.95 0.25
CA GLU A 26 -4.98 -12.99 -0.20
C GLU A 26 -4.33 -11.75 -0.81
N ASN A 27 -3.33 -11.16 -0.15
CA ASN A 27 -2.58 -10.04 -0.69
C ASN A 27 -1.87 -10.38 -2.00
N SER A 28 -1.34 -11.60 -2.13
CA SER A 28 -0.71 -12.05 -3.37
C SER A 28 -1.73 -12.19 -4.51
N GLU A 29 -2.91 -12.77 -4.25
CA GLU A 29 -3.98 -12.85 -5.25
C GLU A 29 -4.49 -11.46 -5.65
N ARG A 30 -4.67 -10.55 -4.69
CA ARG A 30 -5.05 -9.16 -4.94
C ARG A 30 -4.02 -8.45 -5.82
N MET A 31 -2.73 -8.63 -5.56
CA MET A 31 -1.65 -8.12 -6.43
C MET A 31 -1.69 -8.73 -7.84
N ARG A 32 -2.13 -10.00 -7.98
CA ARG A 32 -2.24 -10.70 -9.27
C ARG A 32 -3.42 -10.22 -10.11
N THR A 33 -4.50 -9.74 -9.48
CA THR A 33 -5.67 -9.21 -10.20
C THR A 33 -5.36 -7.95 -11.01
N GLY A 34 -4.31 -7.20 -10.62
CA GLY A 34 -3.92 -5.96 -11.29
C GLY A 34 -4.89 -4.78 -11.06
N ALA A 35 -6.00 -4.98 -10.35
CA ALA A 35 -6.94 -3.91 -10.04
C ALA A 35 -6.32 -2.91 -9.06
N LEU A 36 -6.33 -1.62 -9.41
CA LEU A 36 -5.70 -0.57 -8.61
C LEU A 36 -6.27 -0.48 -7.19
N LEU A 37 -7.58 -0.73 -7.04
CA LEU A 37 -8.22 -0.77 -5.74
C LEU A 37 -7.69 -1.91 -4.88
N GLU A 38 -7.49 -3.09 -5.46
CA GLU A 38 -6.93 -4.25 -4.77
C GLU A 38 -5.48 -4.00 -4.34
N VAL A 39 -4.68 -3.39 -5.20
CA VAL A 39 -3.31 -2.95 -4.86
C VAL A 39 -3.34 -1.94 -3.70
N ALA A 40 -4.31 -1.03 -3.67
CA ALA A 40 -4.50 -0.09 -2.56
C ALA A 40 -4.86 -0.77 -1.24
N VAL A 41 -5.67 -1.84 -1.29
CA VAL A 41 -5.95 -2.66 -0.09
C VAL A 41 -4.67 -3.31 0.41
N VAL A 42 -3.88 -3.91 -0.47
CA VAL A 42 -2.61 -4.58 -0.12
C VAL A 42 -1.63 -3.60 0.50
N LEU A 43 -1.42 -2.44 -0.14
CA LEU A 43 -0.57 -1.37 0.37
C LEU A 43 -1.01 -0.96 1.79
N LYS A 44 -2.28 -0.61 1.97
CA LYS A 44 -2.81 -0.16 3.25
C LYS A 44 -2.71 -1.24 4.33
N SER A 45 -2.98 -2.50 3.96
CA SER A 45 -2.81 -3.67 4.84
C SER A 45 -1.37 -3.79 5.33
N LEU A 46 -0.39 -3.73 4.44
CA LEU A 46 1.03 -3.87 4.77
C LEU A 46 1.55 -2.69 5.60
N VAL A 47 1.14 -1.46 5.28
CA VAL A 47 1.47 -0.27 6.07
C VAL A 47 0.85 -0.32 7.48
N SER A 48 -0.38 -0.83 7.60
CA SER A 48 -0.98 -1.04 8.92
C SER A 48 -0.25 -2.13 9.70
N LEU A 49 0.13 -3.21 9.01
CA LEU A 49 0.84 -4.33 9.61
C LEU A 49 2.23 -3.92 10.10
N SER A 50 2.93 -3.05 9.35
CA SER A 50 4.25 -2.55 9.71
C SER A 50 4.27 -1.72 10.99
N ARG A 51 3.13 -1.19 11.43
CA ARG A 51 2.99 -0.49 12.72
C ARG A 51 2.94 -1.43 13.91
N SER A 52 2.43 -2.64 13.72
CA SER A 52 2.29 -3.64 14.78
C SER A 52 3.46 -4.61 14.83
N LYS A 53 4.01 -4.98 13.67
CA LYS A 53 5.14 -5.91 13.56
C LYS A 53 6.07 -5.51 12.42
N PRO A 54 7.37 -5.81 12.50
CA PRO A 54 8.26 -5.65 11.36
C PRO A 54 7.81 -6.55 10.18
N LEU A 55 7.84 -5.98 8.98
CA LEU A 55 7.54 -6.73 7.76
C LEU A 55 8.71 -7.66 7.40
N SER A 56 8.39 -8.87 6.97
CA SER A 56 9.37 -9.78 6.37
C SER A 56 9.89 -9.22 5.03
N PHE A 57 11.02 -9.75 4.56
CA PHE A 57 11.61 -9.35 3.27
C PHE A 57 10.60 -9.42 2.10
N ARG A 58 9.79 -10.49 2.06
CA ARG A 58 8.76 -10.68 1.02
C ARG A 58 7.64 -9.64 1.14
N GLU A 59 7.20 -9.34 2.35
CA GLU A 59 6.18 -8.33 2.61
C GLU A 59 6.68 -6.91 2.30
N LYS A 60 7.94 -6.58 2.62
CA LYS A 60 8.58 -5.32 2.23
C LYS A 60 8.60 -5.17 0.70
N LYS A 61 9.09 -6.19 -0.01
CA LYS A 61 9.13 -6.17 -1.48
C LYS A 61 7.74 -6.06 -2.11
N MET A 62 6.74 -6.69 -1.51
CA MET A 62 5.34 -6.56 -1.93
C MET A 62 4.80 -5.14 -1.69
N LEU A 63 5.11 -4.53 -0.55
CA LEU A 63 4.73 -3.16 -0.23
C LEU A 63 5.35 -2.18 -1.23
N GLU A 64 6.64 -2.32 -1.54
CA GLU A 64 7.32 -1.49 -2.54
C GLU A 64 6.68 -1.62 -3.92
N ARG A 65 6.39 -2.85 -4.34
CA ARG A 65 5.73 -3.08 -5.63
C ARG A 65 4.32 -2.51 -5.67
N ALA A 66 3.55 -2.66 -4.59
CA ALA A 66 2.22 -2.06 -4.48
C ALA A 66 2.28 -0.52 -4.53
N LYS A 67 3.26 0.08 -3.84
CA LYS A 67 3.54 1.52 -3.87
C LYS A 67 3.86 1.98 -5.29
N TYR A 68 4.80 1.31 -5.96
CA TYR A 68 5.20 1.66 -7.31
C TYR A 68 4.02 1.64 -8.29
N LEU A 69 3.21 0.58 -8.28
CA LEU A 69 2.04 0.46 -9.14
C LEU A 69 1.02 1.58 -8.87
N LEU A 70 0.74 1.87 -7.60
CA LEU A 70 -0.18 2.95 -7.23
C LEU A 70 0.35 4.32 -7.65
N VAL A 71 1.62 4.61 -7.36
CA VAL A 71 2.23 5.89 -7.71
C VAL A 71 2.27 6.08 -9.23
N SER A 72 2.68 5.06 -9.99
CA SER A 72 2.71 5.10 -11.45
C SER A 72 1.32 5.37 -12.03
N GLU A 73 0.31 4.65 -11.57
CA GLU A 73 -1.06 4.82 -12.05
C GLU A 73 -1.64 6.19 -11.66
N MET A 74 -1.33 6.69 -10.47
CA MET A 74 -1.71 8.03 -10.03
C MET A 74 -1.02 9.13 -10.84
N ALA A 75 0.26 8.97 -11.14
CA ALA A 75 1.05 9.88 -11.96
C ALA A 75 0.44 9.98 -13.37
N THR A 76 0.18 8.83 -14.01
CA THR A 76 -0.47 8.76 -15.32
C THR A 76 -1.89 9.34 -15.28
N SER A 77 -2.72 8.93 -14.32
CA SER A 77 -4.11 9.35 -14.25
C SER A 77 -4.29 10.84 -13.92
N ARG A 78 -3.34 11.46 -13.21
CA ARG A 78 -3.40 12.88 -12.84
C ARG A 78 -2.47 13.76 -13.66
N ASN A 79 -1.81 13.19 -14.67
CA ASN A 79 -0.82 13.85 -15.51
C ASN A 79 0.22 14.64 -14.67
N THR A 80 0.77 13.96 -13.66
CA THR A 80 1.71 14.54 -12.70
C THR A 80 2.94 13.65 -12.55
N THR A 81 3.99 14.16 -11.90
CA THR A 81 5.22 13.39 -11.70
C THR A 81 5.04 12.31 -10.63
N ALA A 82 5.90 11.28 -10.65
CA ALA A 82 5.86 10.20 -9.67
C ALA A 82 6.02 10.74 -8.23
N GLU A 83 6.84 11.77 -8.03
CA GLU A 83 7.07 12.39 -6.73
C GLU A 83 5.79 13.06 -6.20
N ASN A 84 5.05 13.78 -7.06
CA ASN A 84 3.79 14.43 -6.69
C ASN A 84 2.66 13.42 -6.43
N ALA A 85 2.62 12.36 -7.24
CA ALA A 85 1.70 11.25 -7.04
C ALA A 85 1.98 10.52 -5.72
N GLU A 86 3.25 10.27 -5.42
CA GLU A 86 3.69 9.70 -4.15
C GLU A 86 3.30 10.59 -2.97
N ALA A 87 3.59 11.89 -3.04
CA ALA A 87 3.22 12.84 -1.99
C ALA A 87 1.70 12.84 -1.75
N THR A 88 0.90 12.68 -2.79
CA THR A 88 -0.57 12.54 -2.68
C THR A 88 -0.95 11.26 -1.94
N VAL A 89 -0.35 10.11 -2.28
CA VAL A 89 -0.60 8.83 -1.62
C VAL A 89 -0.19 8.88 -0.14
N VAL A 90 0.99 9.43 0.16
CA VAL A 90 1.49 9.63 1.53
C VAL A 90 0.54 10.51 2.33
N LYS A 91 0.07 11.62 1.74
CA LYS A 91 -0.89 12.53 2.38
C LYS A 91 -2.22 11.83 2.68
N SER A 92 -2.73 11.00 1.77
CA SER A 92 -3.95 10.23 1.99
C SER A 92 -3.77 9.15 3.07
N LEU A 93 -2.61 8.48 3.14
CA LEU A 93 -2.29 7.55 4.23
C LEU A 93 -2.16 8.26 5.59
N ALA A 94 -1.54 9.43 5.62
CA ALA A 94 -1.39 10.23 6.84
C ALA A 94 -2.75 10.61 7.45
N LYS A 95 -3.75 10.92 6.61
CA LYS A 95 -5.14 11.14 7.07
C LYS A 95 -5.75 9.91 7.73
N ALA A 96 -5.36 8.71 7.32
CA ALA A 96 -5.76 7.46 7.95
C ALA A 96 -4.91 7.09 9.19
N LYS A 97 -4.05 8.00 9.68
CA LYS A 97 -3.07 7.76 10.75
C LYS A 97 -2.11 6.60 10.43
N LEU A 98 -1.80 6.44 9.14
CA LEU A 98 -0.84 5.47 8.62
C LEU A 98 0.36 6.20 8.04
N GLN A 99 1.56 5.71 8.29
CA GLN A 99 2.79 6.23 7.72
C GLN A 99 3.59 5.07 7.16
N PHE A 100 4.25 5.28 6.02
CA PHE A 100 5.17 4.28 5.49
C PHE A 100 6.23 3.96 6.53
N PRO A 101 6.55 2.66 6.74
CA PRO A 101 7.64 2.31 7.64
C PRO A 101 8.92 2.93 7.08
N ILE A 102 9.68 3.61 7.95
CA ILE A 102 11.05 4.01 7.63
C ILE A 102 11.79 2.70 7.36
N MET A 103 12.20 2.47 6.11
CA MET A 103 13.09 1.36 5.78
C MET A 103 14.45 1.68 6.35
N THR A 104 14.63 1.46 7.65
CA THR A 104 15.95 1.32 8.24
C THR A 104 16.42 -0.07 7.83
N GLU A 105 17.06 -0.13 6.66
CA GLU A 105 17.86 -1.28 6.28
C GLU A 105 19.02 -1.37 7.26
N LYS A 106 18.85 -2.13 8.35
CA LYS A 106 19.99 -2.78 8.98
C LYS A 106 20.34 -3.98 8.11
N PHE A 107 21.24 -3.73 7.16
CA PHE A 107 22.11 -4.78 6.66
C PHE A 107 23.07 -5.13 7.82
N GLU A 108 22.80 -6.22 8.51
CA GLU A 108 23.80 -6.96 9.28
C GLU A 108 23.99 -8.31 8.57
#